data_AF-A0A081P829-F1
#
_entry.id   AF-A0A081P829-F1
#
_cell.length_a   1.000
_cell.length_b   1.000
_cell.length_c   1.000
_cell.angle_alpha   90.00
_cell.angle_beta   90.00
_cell.angle_gamma   90.00
#
_symmetry.space_group_name_H-M   'P 1'
#
loop_
_entity.id
_entity.type
_entity.pdbx_description
1 polymer ?
#
loop_
_entity_poly.entity_id
_entity_poly.type
_entity_poly.pdbx_seq_one_letter_code
_entity_poly.pdbx_strand_id
1 'polypeptide(L)'
;MTTNEPAQFEMFRDPFKMLIVLLNLVAEQQGMELDYEKVPSFENETFLIRHANDGDISDERIPNFIYKKDGTEITWYQYLGRDIYCSKDLSREEYNKMFVDCMASLYQLNG
;
A
#
# COMPACT_ATOMS: atom_id res chain seq x y z
N MET A 1 -34.97 16.28 2.24
CA MET A 1 -34.28 15.33 1.35
C MET A 1 -32.80 15.61 1.47
N THR A 2 -32.12 14.91 2.38
CA THR A 2 -30.67 14.96 2.51
C THR A 2 -30.10 14.07 1.41
N THR A 3 -29.31 14.64 0.52
CA THR A 3 -28.61 13.93 -0.54
C THR A 3 -27.60 12.97 0.08
N ASN A 4 -27.97 11.70 0.19
CA ASN A 4 -27.03 10.60 0.32
C ASN A 4 -26.22 10.55 -0.98
N GLU A 5 -25.01 11.09 -0.99
CA GLU A 5 -24.00 10.62 -1.95
C GLU A 5 -23.39 9.35 -1.37
N PRO A 6 -23.65 8.16 -1.94
CA PRO A 6 -23.04 6.94 -1.44
C PRO A 6 -21.66 6.75 -2.08
N ALA A 7 -20.66 6.50 -1.23
CA ALA A 7 -19.68 5.44 -1.42
C ALA A 7 -18.74 5.49 -2.64
N GLN A 8 -18.42 6.65 -3.23
CA GLN A 8 -17.45 6.69 -4.33
C GLN A 8 -16.00 6.32 -3.94
N PHE A 9 -15.70 6.26 -2.63
CA PHE A 9 -14.38 5.90 -2.11
C PHE A 9 -14.42 4.76 -1.07
N GLU A 10 -15.40 3.84 -1.13
CA GLU A 10 -15.51 2.74 -0.15
C GLU A 10 -14.90 1.42 -0.63
N MET A 11 -13.72 1.44 -1.25
CA MET A 11 -13.14 0.24 -1.87
C MET A 11 -12.43 -0.67 -0.85
N PHE A 12 -11.70 -0.09 0.11
CA PHE A 12 -10.87 -0.85 1.06
C PHE A 12 -11.28 -0.66 2.51
N ARG A 13 -11.41 -1.77 3.24
CA ARG A 13 -11.65 -1.81 4.70
C ARG A 13 -10.46 -2.34 5.49
N ASP A 14 -9.42 -2.77 4.79
CA ASP A 14 -8.30 -3.51 5.34
C ASP A 14 -7.05 -3.22 4.48
N PRO A 15 -5.87 -3.07 5.11
CA PRO A 15 -4.63 -2.75 4.43
C PRO A 15 -4.22 -3.81 3.41
N PHE A 16 -4.49 -5.08 3.66
CA PHE A 16 -4.06 -6.16 2.78
C PHE A 16 -4.70 -6.07 1.39
N LYS A 17 -6.03 -5.85 1.33
CA LYS A 17 -6.71 -5.69 0.03
C LYS A 17 -6.22 -4.47 -0.73
N MET A 18 -5.99 -3.35 -0.04
CA MET A 18 -5.45 -2.14 -0.66
C MET A 18 -4.06 -2.40 -1.24
N LEU A 19 -3.17 -3.03 -0.45
CA LEU A 19 -1.83 -3.38 -0.87
C LEU A 19 -1.82 -4.32 -2.07
N ILE A 20 -2.64 -5.38 -2.08
CA ILE A 20 -2.71 -6.30 -3.23
C ILE A 20 -3.01 -5.53 -4.52
N VAL A 21 -4.00 -4.65 -4.51
CA VAL A 21 -4.36 -3.89 -5.72
C VAL A 21 -3.22 -2.96 -6.12
N LEU A 22 -2.66 -2.20 -5.17
CA LEU A 22 -1.55 -1.28 -5.46
C LEU A 22 -0.32 -2.01 -6.00
N LEU A 23 0.08 -3.13 -5.38
CA LEU A 23 1.26 -3.89 -5.78
C LEU A 23 1.07 -4.58 -7.14
N ASN A 24 -0.15 -5.00 -7.49
CA ASN A 24 -0.46 -5.45 -8.84
C ASN A 24 -0.25 -4.33 -9.87
N LEU A 25 -0.75 -3.13 -9.60
CA LEU A 25 -0.57 -1.98 -10.51
C LEU A 25 0.92 -1.63 -10.70
N VAL A 26 1.72 -1.71 -9.63
CA VAL A 26 3.17 -1.48 -9.69
C VAL A 26 3.86 -2.59 -10.49
N ALA A 27 3.51 -3.86 -10.26
CA ALA A 27 4.05 -4.99 -11.02
C ALA A 27 3.72 -4.88 -12.52
N GLU A 28 2.47 -4.56 -12.85
CA GLU A 28 2.01 -4.34 -14.22
C GLU A 28 2.77 -3.19 -14.91
N GLN A 29 2.97 -2.06 -14.20
CA GLN A 29 3.75 -0.93 -14.72
C GLN A 29 5.20 -1.34 -15.03
N GLN A 30 5.76 -2.28 -14.28
CA GLN A 30 7.12 -2.82 -14.48
C GLN A 30 7.16 -4.00 -15.46
N GLY A 31 6.03 -4.40 -16.05
CA GLY A 31 5.96 -5.51 -17.01
C GLY A 31 6.15 -6.89 -16.37
N MET A 32 5.77 -7.04 -15.10
CA MET A 32 5.88 -8.29 -14.35
C MET A 32 4.56 -8.69 -13.68
N GLU A 33 4.45 -9.96 -13.30
CA GLU A 33 3.35 -10.44 -12.46
C GLU A 33 3.69 -10.24 -10.97
N LEU A 34 2.66 -10.04 -10.14
CA LEU A 34 2.85 -9.91 -8.70
C LEU A 34 3.21 -11.26 -8.07
N ASP A 35 4.43 -11.36 -7.55
CA ASP A 35 4.87 -12.45 -6.68
C ASP A 35 4.79 -12.02 -5.21
N TYR A 36 4.04 -12.76 -4.39
CA TYR A 36 3.81 -12.42 -2.98
C TYR A 36 5.05 -12.69 -2.13
N GLU A 37 5.89 -13.64 -2.55
CA GLU A 37 7.17 -13.93 -1.93
C GLU A 37 8.25 -12.97 -2.41
N LYS A 38 8.03 -12.21 -3.48
CA LYS A 38 9.01 -11.25 -4.01
C LYS A 38 8.35 -10.05 -4.68
N VAL A 39 7.65 -9.25 -3.89
CA VAL A 39 6.94 -8.07 -4.36
C VAL A 39 7.87 -7.06 -5.06
N PRO A 40 7.38 -6.28 -6.03
CA PRO A 40 8.20 -5.30 -6.74
C PRO A 40 8.75 -4.23 -5.79
N SER A 41 10.01 -3.84 -6.00
CA SER A 41 10.55 -2.62 -5.39
C SER A 41 10.09 -1.40 -6.18
N PHE A 42 9.65 -0.37 -5.48
CA PHE A 42 9.22 0.89 -6.09
C PHE A 42 9.42 2.05 -5.12
N GLU A 43 9.81 3.21 -5.64
CA GLU A 43 9.88 4.42 -4.85
C GLU A 43 9.62 5.65 -5.72
N ASN A 44 8.77 6.56 -5.23
CA ASN A 44 8.61 7.92 -5.75
C ASN A 44 8.42 8.91 -4.58
N GLU A 45 8.07 10.16 -4.86
CA GLU A 45 7.81 11.18 -3.83
C GLU A 45 6.60 10.87 -2.93
N THR A 46 5.69 10.01 -3.35
CA THR A 46 4.45 9.70 -2.63
C THR A 46 4.56 8.45 -1.77
N PHE A 47 5.18 7.39 -2.26
CA PHE A 47 5.26 6.13 -1.53
C PHE A 47 6.51 5.30 -1.89
N LEU A 48 6.79 4.33 -1.03
CA LEU A 48 7.84 3.34 -1.19
C LEU A 48 7.25 1.94 -0.97
N ILE A 49 7.70 0.98 -1.79
CA ILE A 49 7.49 -0.45 -1.62
C ILE A 49 8.87 -1.13 -1.62
N ARG A 50 9.09 -2.01 -0.64
CA ARG A 50 10.22 -2.93 -0.59
C ARG A 50 9.73 -4.35 -0.27
N HIS A 51 10.46 -5.33 -0.76
CA HIS A 51 10.27 -6.71 -0.37
C HIS A 51 10.59 -6.93 1.12
N ALA A 52 10.00 -7.97 1.71
CA ALA A 52 10.33 -8.39 3.07
C ALA A 52 11.74 -8.99 3.08
N ASN A 53 12.65 -8.44 3.87
CA ASN A 53 13.98 -9.02 3.95
C ASN A 53 13.95 -10.28 4.82
N ASP A 54 14.63 -11.34 4.38
CA ASP A 54 14.86 -12.58 5.14
C ASP A 54 15.56 -12.34 6.50
N GLY A 55 16.06 -11.12 6.72
CA GLY A 55 16.78 -10.66 7.91
C GLY A 55 15.93 -9.98 8.98
N ASP A 56 14.59 -9.94 8.89
CA ASP A 56 13.68 -9.50 9.98
C ASP A 56 13.65 -10.53 11.14
N ILE A 57 14.84 -10.98 11.53
CA ILE A 57 15.21 -11.74 12.72
C ILE A 57 15.78 -10.77 13.78
N SER A 58 16.03 -9.50 13.42
CA SER A 58 16.27 -8.41 14.38
C SER A 58 14.95 -7.84 14.91
N ASP A 59 14.95 -7.33 16.14
CA ASP A 59 13.79 -6.63 16.73
C ASP A 59 13.40 -5.32 15.98
N GLU A 60 14.14 -4.97 14.93
CA GLU A 60 13.91 -3.80 14.09
C GLU A 60 12.95 -4.14 12.95
N ARG A 61 11.67 -3.78 13.11
CA ARG A 61 10.69 -3.88 12.01
C ARG A 61 11.00 -2.85 10.94
N ILE A 62 11.45 -3.29 9.77
CA ILE A 62 11.67 -2.41 8.62
C ILE A 62 10.36 -2.30 7.81
N PRO A 63 9.77 -1.10 7.63
CA PRO A 63 8.55 -0.92 6.85
C PRO A 63 8.67 -1.42 5.42
N ASN A 64 7.76 -2.29 5.00
CA ASN A 64 7.70 -2.78 3.62
C ASN A 64 7.01 -1.78 2.69
N PHE A 65 6.04 -1.04 3.22
CA PHE A 65 5.37 0.04 2.55
C PHE A 65 5.44 1.30 3.40
N ILE A 66 5.73 2.43 2.77
CA ILE A 66 5.72 3.74 3.41
C ILE A 66 4.90 4.69 2.53
N TYR A 67 3.87 5.30 3.12
CA TYR A 67 3.15 6.42 2.53
C TYR A 67 3.75 7.73 3.05
N LYS A 68 4.48 8.42 2.17
CA LYS A 68 5.37 9.53 2.55
C LYS A 68 4.63 10.80 2.98
N LYS A 69 3.37 10.98 2.59
CA LYS A 69 2.61 12.21 2.92
C LYS A 69 2.37 12.36 4.42
N ASP A 70 2.12 11.27 5.14
CA ASP A 70 1.85 11.30 6.58
C ASP A 70 2.73 10.33 7.41
N GLY A 71 3.65 9.61 6.76
CA GLY A 71 4.54 8.65 7.41
C GLY A 71 3.83 7.39 7.88
N THR A 72 2.70 7.02 7.29
CA THR A 72 2.08 5.71 7.52
C THR A 72 3.00 4.61 7.01
N GLU A 73 3.22 3.59 7.83
CA GLU A 73 4.10 2.47 7.55
C GLU A 73 3.32 1.16 7.65
N ILE A 74 3.50 0.26 6.69
CA ILE A 74 2.93 -1.08 6.74
C ILE A 74 4.07 -2.09 6.62
N THR A 75 4.02 -3.10 7.47
CA THR A 75 4.96 -4.23 7.54
C THR A 75 4.22 -5.54 7.32
N TRP A 76 4.90 -6.53 6.75
CA TRP A 76 4.45 -7.92 6.66
C TRP A 76 5.66 -8.85 6.82
N TYR A 77 5.44 -10.04 7.38
CA TYR A 77 6.50 -10.99 7.66
C TYR A 77 6.69 -11.99 6.53
N GLN A 78 7.91 -12.08 5.97
CA GLN A 78 8.34 -12.98 4.87
C GLN A 78 7.66 -12.76 3.51
N TYR A 79 6.33 -12.70 3.45
CA TYR A 79 5.57 -12.55 2.22
C TYR A 79 4.34 -11.67 2.43
N LEU A 80 3.86 -11.06 1.33
CA LEU A 80 2.70 -10.17 1.35
C LEU A 80 1.46 -10.89 1.88
N GLY A 81 0.85 -10.36 2.94
CA GLY A 81 -0.37 -10.92 3.55
C GLY A 81 -0.15 -11.62 4.89
N ARG A 82 1.09 -11.90 5.27
CA ARG A 82 1.40 -12.54 6.55
C ARG A 82 1.76 -11.52 7.61
N ASP A 83 1.10 -11.64 8.76
CA ASP A 83 1.33 -10.82 9.95
C ASP A 83 1.40 -9.32 9.64
N ILE A 84 0.44 -8.83 8.85
CA ILE A 84 0.40 -7.43 8.44
C ILE A 84 0.19 -6.55 9.68
N TYR A 85 1.08 -5.57 9.83
CA TYR A 85 0.98 -4.55 10.85
C TYR A 85 1.08 -3.16 10.21
N CYS A 86 0.15 -2.28 10.58
CA CYS A 86 0.15 -0.87 10.22
C CYS A 86 0.59 -0.05 11.44
N SER A 87 1.44 0.97 11.23
CA SER A 87 1.93 1.83 12.32
C SER A 87 0.84 2.70 12.96
N LYS A 88 -0.33 2.81 12.30
CA LYS A 88 -1.48 3.59 12.76
C LYS A 88 -2.78 2.83 12.51
N ASP A 89 -3.76 3.04 13.36
CA ASP A 89 -5.14 2.64 13.09
C ASP A 89 -5.74 3.60 12.07
N LEU A 90 -5.92 3.12 10.83
CA LEU A 90 -6.49 3.89 9.74
C LEU A 90 -7.97 3.58 9.57
N SER A 91 -8.76 4.63 9.40
CA SER A 91 -10.13 4.55 8.95
C SER A 91 -10.23 4.08 7.50
N ARG A 92 -11.45 3.70 7.09
CA ARG A 92 -11.77 3.37 5.70
C ARG A 92 -11.37 4.51 4.76
N GLU A 93 -11.71 5.73 5.10
CA GLU A 93 -11.47 6.91 4.25
C GLU A 93 -9.97 7.14 4.03
N GLU A 94 -9.16 6.92 5.08
CA GLU A 94 -7.70 7.06 5.00
C GLU A 94 -7.08 6.00 4.09
N TYR A 95 -7.51 4.73 4.17
CA TYR A 95 -7.04 3.70 3.23
C TYR A 95 -7.34 4.04 1.78
N ASN A 96 -8.56 4.50 1.49
CA ASN A 96 -8.97 4.82 0.13
C ASN A 96 -8.27 6.08 -0.39
N LYS A 97 -8.09 7.09 0.46
CA LYS A 97 -7.29 8.28 0.11
C LYS A 97 -5.84 7.90 -0.19
N MET A 98 -5.21 7.10 0.66
CA MET A 98 -3.84 6.64 0.47
C MET A 98 -3.68 5.86 -0.84
N PHE A 99 -4.63 4.97 -1.15
CA PHE A 99 -4.64 4.24 -2.42
C PHE A 99 -4.73 5.17 -3.63
N VAL A 100 -5.69 6.10 -3.64
CA VAL A 100 -5.88 7.05 -4.75
C VAL A 100 -4.64 7.91 -4.95
N ASP A 101 -4.04 8.40 -3.86
CA ASP A 101 -2.83 9.20 -3.91
C ASP A 101 -1.65 8.39 -4.50
N CYS A 102 -1.47 7.14 -4.08
CA CYS A 102 -0.42 6.27 -4.62
C CYS A 102 -0.65 5.95 -6.11
N MET A 103 -1.87 5.57 -6.49
CA MET A 103 -2.24 5.27 -7.88
C MET A 103 -2.06 6.49 -8.78
N ALA A 104 -2.51 7.67 -8.36
CA ALA A 104 -2.34 8.90 -9.14
C ALA A 104 -0.85 9.22 -9.34
N SER A 105 -0.02 9.05 -8.30
CA SER A 105 1.43 9.26 -8.40
C SER A 105 2.13 8.23 -9.29
N LEU A 106 1.63 6.99 -9.36
CA LEU A 106 2.17 5.91 -10.19
C LEU A 106 2.00 6.22 -11.67
N TYR A 107 0.82 6.71 -12.06
CA TYR A 107 0.47 7.00 -13.45
C TYR A 107 0.66 8.47 -13.85
N GLN A 108 1.24 9.30 -12.97
CA GLN A 108 1.43 10.74 -13.17
C GLN A 108 0.11 11.43 -13.57
N LEU A 109 -1.00 10.99 -12.98
CA LEU A 109 -2.31 11.60 -13.17
C LEU A 109 -2.31 12.91 -12.37
N ASN A 110 -1.77 13.95 -12.98
CA ASN A 110 -1.87 15.31 -12.47
C ASN A 110 -3.35 15.72 -12.58
N GLY A 111 -4.01 15.89 -11.44
CA GLY A 111 -5.25 16.66 -11.33
C GLY A 111 -4.94 18.15 -11.36
#